data_AF-A0A0A1HAB9-F1
#
_entry.id   AF-A0A0A1HAB9-F1
#
_cell.length_a   1.000
_cell.length_b   1.000
_cell.length_c   1.000
_cell.angle_alpha   90.00
_cell.angle_beta   90.00
_cell.angle_gamma   90.00
#
_symmetry.space_group_name_H-M   'P 1'
#
loop_
_entity.id
_entity.type
_entity.pdbx_description
1 polymer ?
#
loop_
_entity_poly.entity_id
_entity_poly.type
_entity_poly.pdbx_seq_one_letter_code
_entity_poly.pdbx_strand_id
1 'polypeptide(L)'
;GHDIEASWLIHEAALELKDPAVLQYVEPLVQKIAEAATEGFTPEGGMIYERNLTNGHVDADRHWWVQAETVVGYINLYQHFADEASLDKALACWEFTKSHLIDRVNGEWFWGLRADGTINHTDDKAGFWKCPYHNG
;
A
#
# COMPACT_ATOMS: atom_id res chain seq x y z
N GLY A 1 0.56 -5.42 -0.82
CA GLY A 1 1.73 -4.58 -0.45
C GLY A 1 2.71 -4.44 -1.60
N HIS A 2 3.52 -5.47 -1.85
CA HIS A 2 4.61 -5.37 -2.83
C HIS A 2 4.17 -5.00 -4.25
N ASP A 3 2.99 -5.45 -4.72
CA ASP A 3 2.51 -5.06 -6.05
C ASP A 3 2.28 -3.55 -6.16
N ILE A 4 1.56 -2.94 -5.22
CA ILE A 4 1.29 -1.50 -5.24
C ILE A 4 2.59 -0.69 -5.01
N GLU A 5 3.50 -1.19 -4.16
CA GLU A 5 4.83 -0.60 -3.96
C GLU A 5 5.67 -0.63 -5.25
N ALA A 6 5.76 -1.80 -5.89
CA ALA A 6 6.50 -1.97 -7.13
C ALA A 6 5.97 -1.07 -8.24
N SER A 7 4.66 -0.83 -8.28
CA SER A 7 4.04 0.06 -9.27
C SER A 7 4.64 1.47 -9.23
N TRP A 8 4.81 2.07 -8.05
CA TRP A 8 5.31 3.44 -7.94
C TRP A 8 6.84 3.51 -7.95
N LEU A 9 7.56 2.51 -7.42
CA LEU A 9 9.02 2.46 -7.49
C LEU A 9 9.53 2.29 -8.93
N ILE A 10 8.90 1.42 -9.73
CA ILE A 10 9.25 1.27 -11.15
C ILE A 10 8.99 2.57 -11.89
N HIS A 11 7.88 3.25 -11.58
CA HIS A 11 7.53 4.51 -12.20
C HIS A 11 8.52 5.62 -11.82
N GLU A 12 8.85 5.77 -10.54
CA GLU A 12 9.82 6.74 -10.03
C GLU A 12 11.21 6.53 -10.68
N ALA A 13 11.68 5.27 -10.75
CA ALA A 13 12.94 4.96 -11.41
C ALA A 13 12.94 5.37 -12.89
N ALA A 14 11.84 5.15 -13.61
CA ALA A 14 11.72 5.55 -15.02
C ALA A 14 11.65 7.08 -15.18
N LEU A 15 10.98 7.78 -14.27
CA LEU A 15 10.96 9.25 -14.22
C LEU A 15 12.36 9.82 -14.01
N GLU A 16 13.17 9.22 -13.14
CA GLU A 16 14.54 9.69 -12.86
C GLU A 16 15.48 9.46 -14.05
N LEU A 17 15.29 8.37 -14.82
CA LEU A 17 16.06 8.11 -16.04
C LEU A 17 15.81 9.16 -17.13
N LYS A 18 14.64 9.82 -17.13
CA LYS A 18 14.25 10.86 -18.10
C LYS A 18 14.34 10.38 -19.56
N ASP A 19 14.17 9.08 -19.79
CA ASP A 19 14.14 8.46 -21.11
C ASP A 19 12.68 8.26 -21.55
N PRO A 20 12.20 9.01 -22.57
CA PRO A 20 10.82 8.90 -23.04
C PRO A 20 10.44 7.50 -23.56
N ALA A 21 11.40 6.74 -24.11
CA ALA A 21 11.13 5.39 -24.61
C ALA A 21 10.89 4.41 -23.45
N VAL A 22 11.60 4.58 -22.34
CA VAL A 22 11.39 3.80 -21.11
C VAL A 22 10.04 4.15 -20.50
N LEU A 23 9.72 5.44 -20.35
CA LEU A 23 8.43 5.87 -19.80
C LEU A 23 7.25 5.31 -20.59
N GLN A 24 7.28 5.46 -21.92
CA GLN A 24 6.24 4.93 -22.81
C GLN A 24 6.06 3.41 -22.66
N TYR A 25 7.14 2.68 -22.35
CA TYR A 25 7.10 1.24 -22.15
C TYR A 25 6.52 0.85 -20.78
N VAL A 26 6.92 1.55 -19.71
CA VAL A 26 6.59 1.15 -18.33
C VAL A 26 5.23 1.65 -17.84
N GLU A 27 4.78 2.84 -18.26
CA GLU A 27 3.54 3.45 -17.76
C GLU A 27 2.30 2.55 -17.90
N PRO A 28 2.09 1.82 -19.02
CA PRO A 28 0.99 0.87 -19.12
C PRO A 28 1.14 -0.37 -18.22
N LEU A 29 2.37 -0.72 -17.83
CA LEU A 29 2.65 -1.84 -16.92
C LEU A 29 2.41 -1.42 -15.47
N VAL A 30 2.84 -0.22 -15.09
CA VAL A 30 2.59 0.39 -13.77
C VAL A 30 1.10 0.39 -13.44
N GLN A 31 0.27 0.86 -14.37
CA GLN A 31 -1.20 0.86 -14.20
C GLN A 31 -1.76 -0.56 -14.01
N LYS A 32 -1.26 -1.55 -14.76
CA LYS A 32 -1.69 -2.96 -14.63
C LYS A 32 -1.30 -3.58 -13.31
N ILE A 33 -0.09 -3.29 -12.81
CA ILE A 33 0.39 -3.80 -11.52
C ILE A 33 -0.46 -3.22 -10.38
N ALA A 34 -0.70 -1.90 -10.40
CA ALA A 34 -1.55 -1.25 -9.39
C ALA A 34 -3.02 -1.71 -9.46
N GLU A 35 -3.55 -1.96 -10.66
CA GLU A 35 -4.88 -2.56 -10.82
C GLU A 35 -4.92 -3.98 -10.24
N ALA A 36 -3.90 -4.81 -10.48
CA ALA A 36 -3.80 -6.14 -9.89
C ALA A 36 -3.79 -6.06 -8.36
N ALA A 37 -3.04 -5.12 -7.76
CA ALA A 37 -3.02 -4.91 -6.31
C ALA A 37 -4.41 -4.54 -5.72
N THR A 38 -5.32 -3.98 -6.52
CA THR A 38 -6.68 -3.63 -6.08
C THR A 38 -7.48 -4.86 -5.63
N GLU A 39 -7.08 -6.08 -6.01
CA GLU A 39 -7.75 -7.31 -5.53
C GLU A 39 -7.72 -7.46 -4.00
N GLY A 40 -6.72 -6.86 -3.35
CA GLY A 40 -6.56 -6.88 -1.90
C GLY A 40 -7.20 -5.68 -1.20
N PHE A 41 -7.75 -4.72 -1.94
CA PHE A 41 -8.35 -3.52 -1.36
C PHE A 41 -9.74 -3.84 -0.79
N THR A 42 -9.97 -3.45 0.46
CA THR A 42 -11.19 -3.82 1.20
C THR A 42 -12.25 -2.72 1.13
N PRO A 43 -13.56 -3.07 1.19
CA PRO A 43 -14.64 -2.07 1.25
C PRO A 43 -14.55 -1.11 2.44
N GLU A 44 -13.97 -1.55 3.55
CA GLU A 44 -13.76 -0.75 4.76
C GLU A 44 -12.59 0.25 4.64
N GLY A 45 -11.87 0.21 3.52
CA GLY A 45 -10.62 0.93 3.32
C GLY A 45 -9.42 0.14 3.83
N GLY A 46 -8.27 0.33 3.17
CA GLY A 46 -7.06 -0.43 3.45
C GLY A 46 -6.97 -1.74 2.67
N MET A 47 -5.78 -2.32 2.70
CA MET A 47 -5.38 -3.45 1.87
C MET A 47 -4.95 -4.64 2.75
N ILE A 48 -5.44 -5.83 2.40
CA ILE A 48 -5.04 -7.09 3.08
C ILE A 48 -3.56 -7.41 2.82
N TYR A 49 -3.00 -8.29 3.63
CA TYR A 49 -1.58 -8.62 3.57
C TYR A 49 -1.22 -9.39 2.29
N GLU A 50 -1.87 -10.53 2.06
CA GLU A 50 -1.62 -11.34 0.87
C GLU A 50 -2.79 -12.26 0.49
N ARG A 51 -2.79 -12.64 -0.79
CA ARG A 51 -3.67 -13.65 -1.34
C ARG A 51 -2.87 -14.59 -2.22
N ASN A 52 -3.02 -15.89 -2.01
CA ASN A 52 -2.41 -16.92 -2.82
C ASN A 52 -3.45 -17.56 -3.73
N LEU A 53 -3.41 -17.25 -5.02
CA LEU A 53 -4.37 -17.76 -6.00
C LEU A 53 -4.21 -19.25 -6.29
N THR A 54 -3.05 -19.84 -5.99
CA THR A 54 -2.76 -21.26 -6.27
C THR A 54 -3.48 -22.18 -5.28
N ASN A 55 -3.56 -21.80 -4.00
CA ASN A 55 -4.18 -22.60 -2.95
C ASN A 55 -5.40 -21.93 -2.28
N GLY A 56 -5.74 -20.71 -2.68
CA GLY A 56 -6.86 -19.95 -2.13
C GLY A 56 -6.63 -19.38 -0.73
N HIS A 57 -5.41 -19.44 -0.20
CA HIS A 57 -5.07 -18.85 1.09
C HIS A 57 -5.18 -17.32 1.02
N VAL A 58 -5.70 -16.73 2.09
CA VAL A 58 -5.84 -15.28 2.25
C VAL A 58 -5.35 -14.95 3.66
N ASP A 59 -4.35 -14.08 3.74
CA ASP A 59 -4.00 -13.38 4.97
C ASP A 59 -4.68 -12.01 4.93
N ALA A 60 -5.73 -11.88 5.72
CA ALA A 60 -6.56 -10.68 5.77
C ALA A 60 -6.08 -9.67 6.82
N ASP A 61 -4.91 -9.84 7.43
CA ASP A 61 -4.32 -8.82 8.29
C ASP A 61 -3.99 -7.56 7.48
N ARG A 62 -4.08 -6.39 8.12
CA ARG A 62 -3.79 -5.08 7.52
C ARG A 62 -2.51 -4.54 8.14
N HIS A 63 -1.38 -4.94 7.55
CA HIS A 63 -0.06 -4.54 8.03
C HIS A 63 0.25 -3.08 7.69
N TRP A 64 0.99 -2.42 8.59
CA TRP A 64 1.31 -0.99 8.54
C TRP A 64 1.93 -0.55 7.22
N TRP A 65 2.99 -1.24 6.77
CA TRP A 65 3.73 -0.89 5.56
C TRP A 65 2.85 -1.06 4.32
N VAL A 66 2.01 -2.10 4.27
CA VAL A 66 1.07 -2.30 3.16
C VAL A 66 0.14 -1.09 3.01
N GLN A 67 -0.31 -0.50 4.12
CA GLN A 67 -1.19 0.67 4.05
C GLN A 67 -0.44 1.91 3.58
N ALA A 68 0.80 2.11 4.07
CA ALA A 68 1.63 3.22 3.63
C ALA A 68 1.88 3.16 2.11
N GLU A 69 2.31 1.99 1.61
CA GLU A 69 2.57 1.78 0.18
C GLU A 69 1.31 1.87 -0.67
N THR A 70 0.16 1.47 -0.13
CA THR A 70 -1.14 1.64 -0.79
C THR A 70 -1.48 3.10 -1.02
N VAL A 71 -1.26 3.96 -0.02
CA VAL A 71 -1.48 5.40 -0.15
C VAL A 71 -0.56 5.99 -1.21
N VAL A 72 0.74 5.69 -1.16
CA VAL A 72 1.73 6.22 -2.11
C VAL A 72 1.43 5.77 -3.54
N GLY A 73 1.20 4.47 -3.76
CA GLY A 73 0.99 3.94 -5.11
C GLY A 73 -0.27 4.48 -5.78
N TYR A 74 -1.37 4.61 -5.05
CA TYR A 74 -2.60 5.19 -5.62
C TYR A 74 -2.51 6.70 -5.80
N ILE A 75 -1.79 7.44 -4.95
CA ILE A 75 -1.50 8.87 -5.20
C ILE A 75 -0.64 9.03 -6.46
N ASN A 76 0.37 8.18 -6.65
CA ASN A 76 1.20 8.19 -7.86
C ASN A 76 0.34 8.01 -9.12
N LEU A 77 -0.64 7.09 -9.10
CA LEU A 77 -1.55 6.92 -10.23
C LEU A 77 -2.39 8.17 -10.50
N TYR A 78 -2.95 8.78 -9.46
CA TYR A 78 -3.72 10.02 -9.60
C TYR A 78 -2.87 11.15 -10.20
N GLN A 79 -1.65 11.35 -9.68
CA GLN A 79 -0.78 12.45 -10.10
C GLN A 79 -0.33 12.35 -11.55
N HIS A 80 -0.07 11.14 -12.03
CA HIS A 80 0.57 10.94 -13.33
C HIS A 80 -0.37 10.47 -14.44
N PHE A 81 -1.50 9.86 -14.08
CA PHE A 81 -2.48 9.35 -15.05
C PHE A 81 -3.87 9.96 -14.89
N ALA A 82 -4.04 10.92 -13.96
CA ALA A 82 -5.33 11.57 -13.66
C ALA A 82 -6.43 10.56 -13.26
N ASP A 83 -6.06 9.46 -12.62
CA ASP A 83 -6.99 8.44 -12.14
C ASP A 83 -7.63 8.87 -10.81
N GLU A 84 -8.83 9.46 -10.91
CA GLU A 84 -9.60 9.90 -9.73
C GLU A 84 -10.05 8.74 -8.83
N ALA A 85 -10.29 7.55 -9.39
CA ALA A 85 -10.68 6.39 -8.58
C ALA A 85 -9.54 5.92 -7.68
N SER A 86 -8.30 6.05 -8.14
CA SER A 86 -7.11 5.82 -7.32
C SER A 86 -6.99 6.85 -6.19
N LEU A 87 -7.31 8.13 -6.43
CA LEU A 87 -7.34 9.12 -5.35
C LEU A 87 -8.34 8.73 -4.24
N ASP A 88 -9.55 8.28 -4.61
CA ASP A 88 -10.54 7.82 -3.64
C ASP A 88 -10.04 6.64 -2.80
N LYS A 89 -9.37 5.66 -3.41
CA LYS A 89 -8.74 4.53 -2.70
C LYS A 89 -7.63 4.99 -1.76
N ALA A 90 -6.78 5.91 -2.19
CA ALA A 90 -5.71 6.46 -1.35
C ALA A 90 -6.29 7.17 -0.11
N LEU A 91 -7.33 7.98 -0.29
CA LEU A 91 -8.01 8.67 0.79
C LEU A 91 -8.68 7.68 1.76
N ALA A 92 -9.39 6.67 1.24
CA ALA A 92 -10.01 5.63 2.06
C ALA A 92 -8.96 4.82 2.87
N CYS A 93 -7.83 4.46 2.27
CA CYS A 93 -6.73 3.79 2.97
C CYS A 93 -6.08 4.68 4.03
N TRP A 94 -5.96 5.98 3.75
CA TRP A 94 -5.44 6.94 4.73
C TRP A 94 -6.39 7.11 5.92
N GLU A 95 -7.71 7.21 5.69
CA GLU A 95 -8.69 7.23 6.77
C GLU A 95 -8.68 5.94 7.60
N PHE A 96 -8.56 4.78 6.95
CA PHE A 96 -8.40 3.49 7.63
C PHE A 96 -7.15 3.50 8.54
N THR A 97 -6.01 3.91 8.00
CA THR A 97 -4.73 4.01 8.71
C THR A 97 -4.83 4.92 9.93
N LYS A 98 -5.39 6.12 9.78
CA LYS A 98 -5.56 7.07 10.88
C LYS A 98 -6.47 6.56 11.99
N SER A 99 -7.47 5.77 11.63
CA SER A 99 -8.50 5.27 12.55
C SER A 99 -8.04 4.04 13.33
N HIS A 100 -7.19 3.21 12.72
CA HIS A 100 -6.83 1.90 13.30
C HIS A 100 -5.35 1.78 13.65
N LEU A 101 -4.43 2.29 12.81
CA LEU A 101 -3.02 1.93 12.93
C LEU A 101 -2.19 2.95 13.71
N ILE A 102 -2.56 4.24 13.72
CA ILE A 102 -1.79 5.27 14.43
C ILE A 102 -2.01 5.16 15.95
N ASP A 103 -0.95 4.83 16.70
CA ASP A 103 -0.99 4.91 18.17
C ASP A 103 -0.74 6.34 18.63
N ARG A 104 -1.83 7.04 18.93
CA ARG A 104 -1.79 8.43 19.41
C ARG A 104 -1.39 8.57 20.88
N VAL A 105 -1.32 7.47 21.63
CA VAL A 105 -0.95 7.47 23.06
C VAL A 105 0.56 7.31 23.21
N ASN A 106 1.15 6.35 22.51
CA ASN A 106 2.57 6.02 22.67
C ASN A 106 3.43 6.40 21.46
N GLY A 107 2.83 6.99 20.43
CA GLY A 107 3.50 7.30 19.16
C GLY A 107 3.68 6.07 18.28
N GLU A 108 4.10 6.34 17.04
CA GLU A 108 4.23 5.36 15.95
C GLU A 108 2.89 4.70 15.53
N TRP A 109 2.98 3.81 14.55
CA TRP A 109 1.89 2.94 14.11
C TRP A 109 2.05 1.56 14.75
N PHE A 110 0.94 0.89 15.04
CA PHE A 110 0.90 -0.54 15.37
C PHE A 110 1.39 -1.37 14.17
N TRP A 111 1.81 -2.62 14.42
CA TRP A 111 2.22 -3.54 13.36
C TRP A 111 1.11 -3.75 12.32
N GLY A 112 -0.13 -3.86 12.78
CA GLY A 112 -1.28 -4.01 11.92
C GLY A 112 -2.58 -4.24 12.68
N LEU A 113 -3.66 -4.33 11.93
CA LEU A 113 -4.97 -4.78 12.38
C LEU A 113 -5.17 -6.23 11.91
N ARG A 114 -5.48 -7.13 12.82
CA ARG A 114 -5.72 -8.53 12.49
C ARG A 114 -7.00 -8.71 11.68
N ALA A 115 -7.13 -9.83 11.01
CA ALA A 115 -8.31 -10.21 10.24
C ALA A 115 -9.62 -10.13 11.05
N ASP A 116 -9.56 -10.40 12.36
CA ASP A 116 -10.69 -10.32 13.29
C ASP A 116 -11.01 -8.90 13.79
N GLY A 117 -10.27 -7.89 13.33
CA GLY A 117 -10.45 -6.49 13.71
C GLY A 117 -9.75 -6.09 15.02
N THR A 118 -8.92 -6.94 15.60
CA THR A 118 -8.13 -6.59 16.79
C THR A 118 -6.78 -5.99 16.42
N ILE A 119 -6.31 -5.03 17.22
CA ILE A 119 -4.98 -4.43 17.03
C ILE A 119 -3.90 -5.43 17.41
N ASN A 120 -2.86 -5.53 16.59
CA ASN A 120 -1.69 -6.32 16.91
C ASN A 120 -0.84 -5.61 17.98
N HIS A 121 -0.93 -6.13 19.21
CA HIS A 121 -0.09 -5.73 20.35
C HIS A 121 1.05 -6.72 20.64
N THR A 122 1.20 -7.78 19.84
CA THR A 122 2.21 -8.81 20.04
C THR A 122 3.52 -8.48 19.37
N ASP A 123 3.46 -7.93 18.16
CA ASP A 123 4.64 -7.59 17.37
C ASP A 123 5.18 -6.21 17.74
N ASP A 124 6.46 -6.01 17.45
CA ASP A 124 7.19 -4.82 17.83
C ASP A 124 6.71 -3.57 17.07
N LYS A 125 6.78 -2.42 17.73
CA LYS A 125 6.57 -1.12 17.07
C LYS A 125 7.78 -0.67 16.25
N ALA A 126 8.95 -1.19 16.56
CA ALA A 126 10.17 -0.98 15.81
C ALA A 126 11.16 -2.10 16.16
N GLY A 127 11.87 -2.59 15.15
CA GLY A 127 12.74 -3.75 15.26
C GLY A 127 13.21 -4.18 13.87
N PHE A 128 13.56 -5.46 13.75
CA PHE A 128 14.28 -5.95 12.57
C PHE A 128 13.48 -5.78 11.25
N TRP A 129 12.15 -5.88 11.34
CA TRP A 129 11.23 -5.83 10.20
C TRP A 129 10.32 -4.59 10.20
N LYS A 130 10.45 -3.71 11.20
CA LYS A 130 9.69 -2.46 11.29
C LYS A 130 10.62 -1.31 11.66
N CYS A 131 10.79 -0.38 10.74
CA CYS A 131 11.62 0.80 10.89
C CYS A 131 10.86 2.03 10.36
N PRO A 132 11.30 3.26 10.65
CA PRO A 132 10.64 4.48 10.17
C PRO A 132 10.94 4.75 8.68
N TYR A 133 10.81 3.72 7.85
CA TYR A 133 11.05 3.77 6.40
C TYR A 133 9.73 3.93 5.66
N HIS A 134 8.84 2.92 5.71
CA HIS A 134 7.62 2.94 4.89
C HIS A 134 6.61 4.02 5.31
N ASN A 135 6.58 4.42 6.59
CA ASN A 135 5.61 5.40 7.11
C ASN A 135 6.23 6.78 7.42
N GLY A 136 7.49 6.99 7.02
CA GLY A 136 8.27 8.20 7.29
C GLY A 136 7.92 9.41 6.42
#